data_AF-A0A0F9Q6K7-F1
#
_entry.id   AF-A0A0F9Q6K7-F1
#
_cell.length_a   1.000
_cell.length_b   1.000
_cell.length_c   1.000
_cell.angle_alpha   90.00
_cell.angle_beta   90.00
_cell.angle_gamma   90.00
#
_symmetry.space_group_name_H-M   'P 1'
#
loop_
_entity.id
_entity.type
_entity.pdbx_description
1 polymer ?
#
loop_
_entity_poly.entity_id
_entity_poly.type
_entity_poly.pdbx_seq_one_letter_code
_entity_poly.pdbx_strand_id
1 'polypeptide(L)' 'MFDFDCAVQERAEEFALLEYGCELQFLLEGIQVELSAKAAQHICENSVGDYGVQLSPC' A
#
# COMPACT_ATOMS: atom_id res chain seq x y z
N MET A 1 -13.83 -5.70 -6.89
CA MET A 1 -12.37 -5.49 -7.07
C MET A 1 -11.95 -4.04 -6.80
N PHE A 2 -12.84 -3.17 -6.30
CA PHE A 2 -12.52 -1.78 -5.95
C PHE A 2 -11.89 -1.63 -4.55
N ASP A 3 -12.04 -2.63 -3.68
CA ASP A 3 -11.64 -2.52 -2.26
C ASP A 3 -10.12 -2.64 -2.06
N PHE A 4 -9.42 -3.36 -2.94
CA PHE A 4 -7.96 -3.52 -2.86
C PHE A 4 -7.24 -2.21 -3.21
N ASP A 5 -7.64 -1.56 -4.31
CA ASP A 5 -7.05 -0.28 -4.71
C ASP A 5 -7.31 0.82 -3.67
N CYS A 6 -8.48 0.79 -3.00
CA CYS A 6 -8.78 1.69 -1.88
C CYS A 6 -7.86 1.44 -0.68
N ALA A 7 -7.67 0.18 -0.28
CA ALA A 7 -6.79 -0.16 0.83
C ALA A 7 -5.32 0.18 0.55
N VAL A 8 -4.87 -0.05 -0.70
CA VAL A 8 -3.53 0.33 -1.15
C VAL A 8 -3.34 1.84 -1.05
N GLN A 9 -4.32 2.62 -1.51
CA GLN A 9 -4.28 4.08 -1.44
C GLN A 9 -4.21 4.58 0.02
N GLU A 10 -5.10 4.10 0.89
CA GLU A 10 -5.11 4.47 2.31
C GLU A 10 -3.76 4.14 2.98
N ARG A 11 -3.22 2.95 2.69
CA ARG A 11 -1.94 2.54 3.28
C ARG A 11 -0.74 3.30 2.69
N ALA A 12 -0.79 3.70 1.43
CA ALA A 12 0.23 4.55 0.82
C ALA A 12 0.23 5.96 1.43
N GLU A 13 -0.95 6.51 1.76
CA GLU A 13 -1.08 7.78 2.46
C GLU A 13 -0.52 7.72 3.88
N GLU A 14 -0.77 6.62 4.61
CA GLU A 14 -0.16 6.41 5.92
C GLU A 14 1.38 6.35 5.83
N PHE A 15 1.94 5.67 4.82
CA PHE A 15 3.39 5.68 4.60
C PHE A 15 3.93 7.07 4.23
N ALA A 16 3.20 7.82 3.41
CA ALA A 16 3.58 9.20 3.07
C ALA A 16 3.67 10.09 4.32
N LEU A 17 2.67 10.02 5.20
CA LEU A 17 2.65 10.77 6.45
C LEU A 17 3.76 10.33 7.41
N LEU A 18 4.04 9.03 7.52
CA LEU A 18 5.06 8.50 8.42
C LEU A 18 6.49 8.79 7.96
N GLU A 19 6.77 8.67 6.66
CA GLU A 19 8.12 8.79 6.10
C GLU A 19 8.47 10.22 5.69
N TYR A 20 7.51 10.96 5.15
CA TYR A 20 7.73 12.30 4.58
C TYR A 20 6.99 13.42 5.33
N GLY A 21 6.06 13.09 6.23
CA GLY A 21 5.33 14.08 7.04
C GLY A 21 4.30 14.88 6.24
N CYS A 22 3.88 14.41 5.07
CA CYS A 22 2.91 15.10 4.21
C CYS A 22 2.00 14.12 3.46
N GLU A 23 0.92 14.64 2.88
CA GLU A 23 -0.04 13.83 2.11
C GLU A 23 0.56 13.32 0.79
N LEU A 24 0.19 12.10 0.39
CA LEU A 24 0.72 11.42 -0.79
C LEU A 24 0.62 12.26 -2.06
N GLN A 25 -0.51 12.97 -2.26
CA GLN A 25 -0.75 13.82 -3.43
C GLN A 25 0.25 14.97 -3.60
N PHE A 26 0.94 15.37 -2.53
CA PHE A 26 1.96 16.44 -2.58
C PHE A 26 3.37 15.91 -2.87
N LEU A 27 3.56 14.59 -2.85
CA LEU A 27 4.84 13.97 -3.17
C LEU A 27 5.07 13.90 -4.67
N LEU A 28 6.33 13.73 -5.07
CA LEU A 28 6.67 13.49 -6.47
C LEU A 28 6.05 12.17 -6.95
N GLU A 29 5.61 12.12 -8.20
CA GLU A 29 4.95 10.94 -8.80
C GLU A 29 5.77 9.65 -8.60
N GLY A 30 7.10 9.72 -8.72
CA GLY A 30 7.96 8.56 -8.47
C GLY A 30 7.86 8.01 -7.05
N ILE A 31 7.70 8.89 -6.05
CA ILE A 31 7.52 8.50 -4.65
C ILE A 31 6.10 7.95 -4.45
N GLN A 32 5.09 8.54 -5.09
CA GLN A 32 3.71 8.05 -5.00
C GLN A 32 3.58 6.60 -5.50
N VAL A 33 4.22 6.30 -6.64
CA VAL A 33 4.25 4.95 -7.21
C VAL A 33 5.00 3.98 -6.30
N GLU A 34 6.15 4.39 -5.74
CA GLU A 34 6.92 3.56 -4.82
C GLU A 34 6.13 3.23 -3.54
N LEU A 35 5.50 4.23 -2.94
CA LEU A 35 4.68 4.06 -1.74
C LEU A 35 3.45 3.20 -1.99
N SER A 36 2.80 3.34 -3.16
CA SER A 36 1.67 2.49 -3.56
C SER A 36 2.10 1.04 -3.76
N ALA A 37 3.25 0.80 -4.38
CA ALA A 37 3.79 -0.55 -4.53
C ALA A 37 4.13 -1.18 -3.17
N LYS A 38 4.72 -0.40 -2.26
CA LYS A 38 5.01 -0.82 -0.88
C LYS A 38 3.74 -1.11 -0.08
N ALA A 39 2.70 -0.29 -0.25
CA ALA A 39 1.38 -0.49 0.36
C ALA A 39 0.73 -1.79 -0.12
N ALA A 40 0.73 -2.04 -1.44
CA ALA A 40 0.24 -3.29 -2.01
C ALA A 40 0.99 -4.51 -1.47
N GLN A 41 2.32 -4.48 -1.44
CA GLN A 41 3.13 -5.55 -0.86
C GLN A 41 2.78 -5.78 0.61
N HIS A 42 2.68 -4.72 1.41
CA HIS A 42 2.38 -4.83 2.84
C HIS A 42 1.00 -5.44 3.11
N ILE A 43 -0.02 -5.06 2.33
CA ILE A 43 -1.36 -5.64 2.43
C ILE A 43 -1.32 -7.12 2.05
N CYS A 44 -0.64 -7.47 0.95
CA CYS A 44 -0.49 -8.85 0.52
C CYS A 44 0.25 -9.71 1.55
N GLU A 45 1.37 -9.23 2.11
CA GLU A 45 2.15 -9.95 3.12
C GLU A 45 1.36 -10.17 4.41
N ASN A 46 0.62 -9.15 4.88
CA ASN A 46 -0.23 -9.30 6.07
C ASN A 46 -1.44 -10.21 5.82
N SER A 47 -1.94 -10.27 4.58
CA SER A 47 -3.04 -11.18 4.21
C SER A 47 -2.61 -12.66 4.28
N VAL A 48 -1.32 -12.95 4.10
CA VAL A 48 -0.76 -14.31 4.22
C VAL A 48 -0.60 -14.74 5.70
N GLY A 49 -0.60 -13.78 6.64
CA GLY A 49 -0.38 -14.06 8.07
C GLY A 49 -1.60 -14.58 8.84
N ASP A 50 -2.83 -14.31 8.39
CA ASP A 50 -4.06 -14.61 9.16
C ASP A 50 -4.82 -15.84 8.66
N TYR A 51 -4.60 -16.24 7.41
CA TYR A 51 -5.15 -17.46 6.85
C TYR A 51 -4.04 -18.19 6.11
N GLY A 52 -3.77 -19.44 6.48
CA GLY A 52 -2.84 -20.36 5.77
C GLY A 52 -3.33 -20.74 4.36
N VAL A 53 -3.92 -19.79 3.64
CA VAL A 53 -4.31 -19.86 2.25
C VAL A 53 -3.37 -18.93 1.51
N GLN A 54 -2.47 -19.56 0.76
CA GLN A 54 -1.63 -18.95 -0.25
C GLN A 54 -2.55 -18.22 -1.24
N LEU A 55 -2.81 -16.93 -1.01
CA LEU A 55 -3.41 -16.06 -2.01
C LEU A 55 -2.35 -15.92 -3.10
N SER A 56 -2.72 -16.37 -4.30
CA SER A 56 -1.92 -16.32 -5.53
C SER A 56 -1.17 -14.98 -5.65
N PRO A 57 0.04 -14.99 -6.22
CA PRO A 57 0.82 -13.77 -6.36
C PRO A 57 0.01 -12.75 -7.16
N CYS A 58 0.06 -11.50 -6.74
CA CYS A 58 -0.19 -10.38 -7.64
C CYS A 58 0.56 -10.58 -8.97
#